data_AF-A0A820WXC0-F1
#
_entry.id   AF-A0A820WXC0-F1
#
_cell.length_a   1.000
_cell.length_b   1.000
_cell.length_c   1.000
_cell.angle_alpha   90.00
_cell.angle_beta   90.00
_cell.angle_gamma   90.00
#
_symmetry.space_group_name_H-M   'P 1'
#
loop_
_entity.id
_entity.type
_entity.pdbx_description
1 polymer ?
#
loop_
_entity_poly.entity_id
_entity_poly.type
_entity_poly.pdbx_seq_one_letter_code
_entity_poly.pdbx_strand_id
1 'polypeptide(L)'
;MIHILLEILRSKLSSMSFGMDDRIDRLIRKTTISMMIFGALIIGSNRYFGSPISCATTELPHGISQHWVDTFCWITDKKVAPIQIIGNNYSRMSTSYYQFTVETLILVIIVLSFPSYIWHAILGKSGYKLKNIASLISATKQTVGSQRMTNIKELACHIQITRHYHRLHWTFDEDLQRRLSHLKLVLTIET
;
A
#
# COMPACT_ATOMS: atom_id res chain seq x y z
N MET A 1 -18.31 -6.31 0.81
CA MET A 1 -17.13 -5.91 0.00
C MET A 1 -17.14 -4.41 -0.33
N ILE A 2 -18.16 -3.87 -1.02
CA ILE A 2 -18.24 -2.42 -1.34
C ILE A 2 -18.24 -1.52 -0.09
N HIS A 3 -18.98 -1.88 0.97
CA HIS A 3 -18.95 -1.15 2.25
C HIS A 3 -17.55 -1.08 2.88
N ILE A 4 -16.78 -2.16 2.80
CA ILE A 4 -15.40 -2.21 3.32
C ILE A 4 -14.48 -1.32 2.47
N LEU A 5 -14.63 -1.35 1.15
CA LEU A 5 -13.90 -0.47 0.23
C LEU A 5 -14.22 1.01 0.49
N LEU A 6 -15.48 1.38 0.77
CA LEU A 6 -15.88 2.75 1.10
C LEU A 6 -15.30 3.22 2.43
N GLU A 7 -15.28 2.38 3.47
CA GLU A 7 -14.64 2.70 4.75
C GLU A 7 -13.12 2.83 4.62
N ILE A 8 -12.48 1.99 3.80
CA ILE A 8 -11.05 2.12 3.47
C ILE A 8 -10.79 3.44 2.72
N LEU A 9 -11.66 3.81 1.78
CA LEU A 9 -11.57 5.07 1.03
C LEU A 9 -11.68 6.28 1.97
N ARG A 10 -12.67 6.25 2.87
CA ARG A 10 -12.93 7.29 3.88
C ARG A 10 -11.78 7.44 4.86
N SER A 11 -11.29 6.34 5.42
CA SER A 11 -10.16 6.35 6.37
C SER A 11 -8.87 6.85 5.71
N LYS A 12 -8.61 6.48 4.45
CA LYS A 12 -7.45 7.00 3.70
C LYS A 12 -7.57 8.45 3.31
N LEU A 13 -8.76 8.92 2.92
CA LEU A 13 -9.04 10.34 2.70
C LEU A 13 -8.82 11.18 3.97
N SER A 14 -9.09 10.62 5.15
CA SER A 14 -8.83 11.30 6.43
C SER A 14 -7.33 11.33 6.80
N SER A 15 -6.62 10.20 6.65
CA SER A 15 -5.17 10.07 6.94
C SER A 15 -4.27 10.93 6.03
N MET A 16 -4.81 11.35 4.89
CA MET A 16 -4.26 12.25 3.87
C MET A 16 -3.60 13.55 4.40
N SER A 17 -3.97 14.01 5.60
CA SER A 17 -3.61 15.31 6.20
C SER A 17 -2.31 15.32 7.04
N PHE A 18 -1.47 14.27 6.99
CA PHE A 18 -0.20 14.31 7.72
C PHE A 18 0.89 15.06 6.92
N GLY A 19 0.93 16.39 7.05
CA GLY A 19 1.70 17.33 6.22
C GLY A 19 3.23 17.36 6.38
N MET A 20 3.91 16.21 6.34
CA MET A 20 5.39 16.16 6.36
C MET A 20 6.02 15.40 5.18
N ASP A 21 5.26 14.61 4.40
CA ASP A 21 5.73 14.01 3.15
C ASP A 21 5.69 15.02 2.00
N ASP A 22 6.66 14.92 1.09
CA ASP A 22 6.72 15.67 -0.16
C ASP A 22 5.41 15.59 -0.94
N ARG A 23 4.99 16.71 -1.52
CA ARG A 23 3.68 16.83 -2.19
C ARG A 23 3.58 15.87 -3.37
N ILE A 24 4.70 15.60 -4.05
CA ILE A 24 4.79 14.71 -5.21
C ILE A 24 4.64 13.25 -4.77
N ASP A 25 5.41 12.80 -3.79
CA ASP A 25 5.33 11.43 -3.26
C ASP A 25 3.94 11.12 -2.71
N ARG A 26 3.36 12.10 -2.02
CA ARG A 26 1.99 12.04 -1.52
C ARG A 26 0.98 11.92 -2.67
N LEU A 27 1.16 12.65 -3.76
CA LEU A 27 0.28 12.61 -4.92
C LEU A 27 0.37 11.26 -5.61
N ILE A 28 1.58 10.79 -5.94
CA ILE A 28 1.82 9.51 -6.62
C ILE A 28 1.16 8.38 -5.83
N ARG A 29 1.44 8.28 -4.53
CA ARG A 29 0.87 7.25 -3.67
C ARG A 29 -0.66 7.28 -3.68
N LYS A 30 -1.27 8.45 -3.57
CA LYS A 30 -2.73 8.60 -3.58
C LYS A 30 -3.32 8.24 -4.93
N THR A 31 -2.72 8.68 -6.02
CA THR A 31 -3.18 8.39 -7.37
C THR A 31 -3.14 6.88 -7.64
N THR A 32 -2.02 6.21 -7.33
CA THR A 32 -1.91 4.75 -7.50
C THR A 32 -2.94 3.99 -6.66
N ILE A 33 -3.08 4.34 -5.37
CA ILE A 33 -4.08 3.68 -4.50
C ILE A 33 -5.50 3.94 -5.00
N SER A 34 -5.80 5.18 -5.42
CA SER A 34 -7.12 5.55 -5.96
C SER A 34 -7.45 4.76 -7.23
N MET A 35 -6.50 4.64 -8.16
CA MET A 35 -6.66 3.83 -9.38
C MET A 35 -6.90 2.36 -9.07
N MET A 36 -6.19 1.79 -8.09
CA MET A 36 -6.40 0.39 -7.70
C MET A 36 -7.76 0.19 -7.03
N ILE A 37 -8.20 1.11 -6.17
CA ILE A 37 -9.53 1.04 -5.57
C ILE A 37 -10.62 1.13 -6.63
N PHE A 38 -10.47 2.04 -7.60
CA PHE A 38 -11.40 2.16 -8.72
C PHE A 38 -11.45 0.88 -9.56
N GLY A 39 -10.29 0.28 -9.86
CA GLY A 39 -10.21 -1.02 -10.54
C GLY A 39 -10.90 -2.14 -9.75
N ALA A 40 -10.69 -2.20 -8.43
CA ALA A 40 -11.35 -3.17 -7.56
C ALA A 40 -12.88 -3.00 -7.54
N LEU A 41 -13.37 -1.76 -7.58
CA LEU A 41 -14.80 -1.45 -7.64
C LEU A 41 -15.41 -1.87 -8.99
N ILE A 42 -14.73 -1.61 -10.12
CA ILE A 42 -15.19 -2.03 -11.45
C ILE A 42 -15.21 -3.55 -11.56
N ILE A 43 -14.13 -4.23 -11.19
CA ILE A 43 -14.07 -5.68 -11.30
C ILE A 43 -15.05 -6.34 -10.31
N GLY A 44 -15.19 -5.76 -9.12
CA GLY A 44 -16.12 -6.22 -8.08
C GLY A 44 -17.60 -5.96 -8.42
N SER A 45 -17.92 -4.93 -9.22
CA SER A 45 -19.32 -4.63 -9.59
C SER A 45 -19.93 -5.70 -10.49
N ASN A 46 -19.11 -6.45 -11.23
CA ASN A 46 -19.57 -7.61 -12.00
C ASN A 46 -20.15 -8.73 -11.13
N ARG A 47 -19.99 -8.68 -9.80
CA ARG A 47 -20.70 -9.55 -8.85
C ARG A 47 -22.15 -9.11 -8.58
N TYR A 48 -22.49 -7.86 -8.83
CA TYR A 48 -23.76 -7.24 -8.47
C TYR A 48 -24.71 -7.07 -9.67
N PHE A 49 -24.19 -6.93 -10.90
CA PHE A 49 -24.99 -6.67 -12.11
C PHE A 49 -25.29 -7.92 -12.96
N GLY A 50 -24.96 -9.13 -12.49
CA GLY A 50 -25.27 -10.39 -13.17
C GLY A 50 -24.69 -11.61 -12.45
N SER A 51 -25.16 -12.81 -12.81
CA SER A 51 -24.54 -14.05 -12.36
C SER A 51 -23.16 -14.18 -13.04
N PRO A 52 -22.05 -14.30 -12.28
CA PRO A 52 -20.70 -14.31 -12.85
C PRO A 52 -20.42 -15.56 -13.70
N ILE A 53 -21.30 -16.56 -13.59
CA ILE A 53 -21.40 -17.73 -14.43
C ILE A 53 -22.87 -18.19 -14.39
N SER A 54 -23.39 -18.66 -15.53
CA SER A 54 -24.69 -19.32 -15.59
C SER A 54 -24.45 -20.78 -16.01
N CYS A 55 -24.81 -21.71 -15.14
CA CYS A 55 -24.56 -23.13 -15.37
C CYS A 55 -25.82 -23.81 -15.89
N ALA A 56 -25.73 -24.40 -17.09
CA ALA A 56 -26.85 -25.13 -17.67
C ALA A 56 -27.11 -26.41 -16.86
N THR A 57 -28.34 -26.59 -16.39
CA THR A 57 -28.79 -27.82 -15.74
C THR A 57 -30.07 -28.29 -16.41
N THR A 58 -30.19 -29.59 -16.65
CA THR A 58 -31.33 -30.16 -17.38
C THR A 58 -32.56 -30.30 -16.48
N GLU A 59 -32.36 -30.62 -15.19
CA GLU A 59 -33.44 -30.76 -14.20
C GLU A 59 -32.93 -30.33 -12.81
N LEU A 60 -33.60 -29.36 -12.18
CA LEU A 60 -33.34 -29.00 -10.79
C LEU A 60 -34.27 -29.79 -9.86
N PRO A 61 -33.74 -30.43 -8.79
CA PRO A 61 -34.56 -31.00 -7.74
C PRO A 61 -35.50 -29.95 -7.11
N HIS A 62 -36.69 -30.37 -6.67
CA HIS A 62 -37.62 -29.50 -5.95
C HIS A 62 -36.93 -28.83 -4.74
N GLY A 63 -36.95 -27.50 -4.72
CA GLY A 63 -36.34 -26.69 -3.65
C GLY A 63 -34.95 -26.12 -3.94
N ILE A 64 -34.31 -26.49 -5.06
CA ILE A 64 -33.04 -25.89 -5.48
C ILE A 64 -33.30 -24.79 -6.50
N SER A 65 -32.76 -23.59 -6.25
CA SER A 65 -32.83 -22.48 -7.19
C SER A 65 -31.63 -22.47 -8.14
N GLN A 66 -31.83 -21.98 -9.36
CA GLN A 66 -30.76 -21.79 -10.35
C GLN A 66 -29.58 -20.97 -9.79
N HIS A 67 -29.88 -19.97 -8.96
CA HIS A 67 -28.87 -19.15 -8.29
C HIS A 67 -27.94 -19.97 -7.36
N TRP A 68 -28.48 -20.97 -6.66
CA TRP A 68 -27.68 -21.85 -5.82
C TRP A 68 -26.71 -22.70 -6.66
N VAL A 69 -27.20 -23.24 -7.78
CA VAL A 69 -26.37 -24.01 -8.73
C VAL A 69 -25.27 -23.13 -9.30
N ASP A 70 -25.59 -21.92 -9.75
CA ASP A 70 -24.63 -20.98 -10.31
C ASP A 70 -23.54 -20.61 -9.29
N THR A 71 -23.93 -20.43 -8.01
CA THR A 71 -23.00 -20.16 -6.92
C THR A 71 -22.10 -21.36 -6.62
N PHE A 72 -22.65 -22.57 -6.59
CA PHE A 72 -21.89 -23.80 -6.37
C PHE A 72 -20.89 -24.06 -7.51
N CYS A 73 -21.33 -23.85 -8.74
CA CYS A 73 -20.53 -23.94 -9.96
C CYS A 73 -19.39 -22.92 -9.96
N TRP A 74 -19.68 -21.68 -9.52
CA TRP A 74 -18.69 -20.64 -9.30
C TRP A 74 -17.64 -21.07 -8.27
N ILE A 75 -18.03 -21.52 -7.07
CA ILE A 75 -17.07 -21.88 -6.00
C ILE A 75 -16.21 -23.07 -6.40
N THR A 76 -16.77 -24.04 -7.11
CA THR A 76 -16.06 -25.28 -7.47
C THR A 76 -15.23 -25.18 -8.76
N ASP A 77 -15.21 -24.00 -9.41
CA ASP A 77 -14.59 -23.77 -10.74
C ASP A 77 -14.97 -24.84 -11.78
N LYS A 78 -16.17 -25.41 -11.64
CA LYS A 78 -16.67 -26.46 -12.53
C LYS A 78 -17.42 -25.81 -13.68
N LYS A 79 -16.74 -25.55 -14.79
CA LYS A 79 -17.42 -25.15 -16.03
C LYS A 79 -17.96 -26.40 -16.74
N VAL A 80 -19.27 -26.43 -16.98
CA VAL A 80 -19.82 -27.21 -18.09
C VAL A 80 -19.68 -26.31 -19.31
N ALA A 81 -18.57 -26.40 -20.03
CA ALA A 81 -18.44 -25.72 -21.31
C ALA A 81 -19.51 -26.26 -22.27
N PRO A 82 -20.06 -25.46 -23.21
CA PRO A 82 -20.56 -26.07 -24.43
C PRO A 82 -19.38 -26.83 -25.01
N ILE A 83 -19.54 -28.13 -25.15
CA ILE A 83 -18.53 -29.04 -25.67
C ILE A 83 -18.12 -28.48 -27.04
N GLN A 84 -17.00 -27.77 -27.14
CA GLN A 84 -16.36 -27.55 -28.43
C GLN A 84 -15.75 -28.90 -28.77
N ILE A 85 -16.49 -29.68 -29.56
CA ILE A 85 -16.09 -30.98 -30.06
C ILE A 85 -14.94 -30.71 -31.05
N ILE A 86 -13.71 -30.60 -30.55
CA ILE A 86 -12.50 -30.65 -31.37
C ILE A 86 -11.65 -31.78 -30.80
N GLY A 87 -11.98 -33.01 -31.23
CA GLY A 87 -11.31 -34.24 -30.81
C GLY A 87 -11.68 -34.67 -29.39
N ASN A 88 -11.47 -35.97 -29.09
CA ASN A 88 -11.80 -36.63 -27.81
C ASN A 88 -11.10 -36.06 -26.55
N ASN A 89 -10.46 -34.90 -26.63
CA ASN A 89 -9.73 -34.27 -25.54
C ASN A 89 -10.58 -33.17 -24.92
N TYR A 90 -11.26 -33.51 -23.83
CA TYR A 90 -11.96 -32.54 -22.99
C TYR A 90 -10.95 -31.72 -22.18
N SER A 91 -10.46 -30.63 -22.76
CA SER A 91 -9.61 -29.67 -22.05
C SER A 91 -10.45 -28.87 -21.05
N ARG A 92 -10.43 -29.25 -19.76
CA ARG A 92 -11.00 -28.40 -18.69
C ARG A 92 -10.12 -27.15 -18.53
N MET A 93 -10.55 -26.05 -19.14
CA MET A 93 -9.95 -24.74 -18.89
C MET A 93 -10.40 -24.25 -17.51
N SER A 94 -9.58 -24.48 -16.49
CA SER A 94 -9.81 -23.92 -15.14
C SER A 94 -9.69 -22.39 -15.20
N THR A 95 -10.65 -21.67 -14.62
CA THR A 95 -10.70 -20.20 -14.64
C THR A 95 -10.67 -19.60 -13.24
N SER A 96 -10.05 -20.32 -12.31
CA SER A 96 -9.93 -19.93 -10.90
C SER A 96 -9.35 -18.52 -10.68
N TYR A 97 -8.58 -17.97 -11.63
CA TYR A 97 -7.95 -16.64 -11.49
C TYR A 97 -8.92 -15.47 -11.27
N TYR A 98 -10.14 -15.52 -11.83
CA TYR A 98 -11.15 -14.45 -11.66
C TYR A 98 -11.68 -14.36 -10.22
N GLN A 99 -11.64 -15.46 -9.47
CA GLN A 99 -12.16 -15.51 -8.10
C GLN A 99 -11.28 -14.72 -7.14
N PHE A 100 -9.96 -14.82 -7.31
CA PHE A 100 -8.97 -14.18 -6.43
C PHE A 100 -8.55 -12.78 -6.88
N THR A 101 -8.93 -12.34 -8.08
CA THR A 101 -8.47 -11.05 -8.64
C THR A 101 -8.79 -9.88 -7.71
N VAL A 102 -10.02 -9.80 -7.18
CA VAL A 102 -10.41 -8.69 -6.28
C VAL A 102 -9.68 -8.79 -4.93
N GLU A 103 -9.53 -9.99 -4.38
CA GLU A 103 -8.80 -10.21 -3.12
C GLU A 103 -7.32 -9.83 -3.24
N THR A 104 -6.67 -10.17 -4.35
CA THR A 104 -5.28 -9.77 -4.62
C THR A 104 -5.14 -8.25 -4.78
N LEU A 105 -6.10 -7.58 -5.41
CA LEU A 105 -6.09 -6.11 -5.49
C LEU A 105 -6.17 -5.46 -4.11
N ILE A 106 -7.01 -6.00 -3.21
CA ILE A 106 -7.11 -5.51 -1.84
C ILE A 106 -5.78 -5.70 -1.10
N LEU A 107 -5.14 -6.88 -1.23
CA LEU A 107 -3.82 -7.13 -0.65
C LEU A 107 -2.76 -6.15 -1.18
N VAL A 108 -2.74 -5.90 -2.48
CA VAL A 108 -1.81 -4.93 -3.10
C VAL A 108 -2.03 -3.53 -2.53
N ILE A 109 -3.29 -3.08 -2.36
CA ILE A 109 -3.60 -1.79 -1.74
C ILE A 109 -3.06 -1.71 -0.30
N ILE A 110 -3.17 -2.78 0.47
CA ILE A 110 -2.66 -2.86 1.85
C ILE A 110 -1.13 -2.77 1.86
N VAL A 111 -0.46 -3.57 1.03
CA VAL A 111 1.01 -3.61 0.95
C VAL A 111 1.56 -2.25 0.49
N LEU A 112 0.98 -1.62 -0.52
CA LEU A 112 1.38 -0.29 -0.99
C LEU A 112 1.16 0.81 0.07
N SER A 113 0.27 0.57 1.03
CA SER A 113 0.01 1.50 2.13
C SER A 113 0.96 1.33 3.32
N PHE A 114 1.52 0.13 3.46
CA PHE A 114 2.36 -0.26 4.59
C PHE A 114 3.61 0.62 4.79
N PRO A 115 4.42 0.94 3.76
CA PRO A 115 5.64 1.72 3.98
C PRO A 115 5.37 3.13 4.54
N SER A 116 4.27 3.77 4.15
CA SER A 116 3.89 5.09 4.70
C SER A 116 3.45 4.99 6.15
N TYR A 117 2.77 3.91 6.52
CA TYR A 117 2.38 3.68 7.91
C TYR A 117 3.61 3.45 8.79
N ILE A 118 4.57 2.64 8.32
CA ILE A 118 5.86 2.44 8.99
C ILE A 118 6.58 3.77 9.13
N TRP A 119 6.69 4.55 8.06
CA TRP A 119 7.37 5.84 8.09
C TRP A 119 6.79 6.74 9.17
N HIS A 120 5.47 6.89 9.24
CA HIS A 120 4.83 7.69 10.27
C HIS A 120 4.97 7.10 11.69
N ALA A 121 5.00 5.78 11.84
CA ALA A 121 5.25 5.13 13.12
C ALA A 121 6.67 5.39 13.63
N ILE A 122 7.67 5.35 12.73
CA ILE A 122 9.07 5.67 13.05
C ILE A 122 9.21 7.16 13.37
N LEU A 123 8.63 8.04 12.53
CA LEU A 123 8.65 9.48 12.75
C LEU A 123 7.97 9.88 14.07
N GLY A 124 6.89 9.20 14.46
CA GLY A 124 6.20 9.44 15.72
C GLY A 124 7.05 9.10 16.95
N LYS A 125 7.87 8.05 16.87
CA LYS A 125 8.75 7.61 17.97
C LYS A 125 10.05 8.40 18.07
N SER A 126 10.49 9.05 17.00
CA SER A 126 11.82 9.67 16.95
C SER A 126 11.90 11.04 17.66
N GLY A 127 10.79 11.55 18.20
CA GLY A 127 10.79 12.74 19.05
C GLY A 127 11.01 14.07 18.30
N TYR A 128 11.42 14.04 17.03
CA TYR A 128 11.42 15.23 16.19
C TYR A 128 9.98 15.64 15.85
N LYS A 129 9.54 16.79 16.34
CA LYS A 129 8.30 17.41 15.86
C LYS A 129 8.64 18.30 14.66
N LEU A 130 8.83 17.67 13.50
CA LEU A 130 9.08 18.36 12.22
C LEU A 130 8.01 19.45 11.94
N LYS A 131 6.75 19.22 12.34
CA LYS A 131 5.69 20.23 12.28
C LYS A 131 5.99 21.48 13.12
N ASN A 132 6.56 21.30 14.31
CA ASN A 132 6.93 22.41 15.18
C ASN A 132 8.07 23.22 14.58
N ILE A 133 9.05 22.56 13.95
CA ILE A 133 10.16 23.23 13.26
C ILE A 133 9.62 24.00 12.05
N ALA A 134 8.75 23.38 11.24
CA ALA A 134 8.12 24.04 10.10
C ALA A 134 7.26 25.24 10.51
N SER A 135 6.51 25.14 11.61
CA SER A 135 5.76 26.26 12.16
C SER A 135 6.67 27.34 12.74
N LEU A 136 7.79 26.97 13.38
CA LEU A 136 8.77 27.93 13.91
C LEU A 136 9.44 28.72 12.79
N ILE A 137 9.81 28.06 11.68
CA ILE A 137 10.34 28.71 10.47
C ILE A 137 9.30 29.70 9.90
N SER A 138 8.03 29.27 9.84
CA SER A 138 6.94 30.10 9.33
C SER A 138 6.65 31.29 10.26
N ALA A 139 6.67 31.09 11.57
CA ALA A 139 6.53 32.14 12.57
C ALA A 139 7.70 33.14 12.49
N THR A 140 8.93 32.64 12.32
CA THR A 140 10.13 33.48 12.16
C THR A 140 10.03 34.40 10.95
N LYS A 141 9.40 33.95 9.84
CA LYS A 141 9.15 34.79 8.67
C LYS A 141 8.16 35.93 8.93
N GLN A 142 7.21 35.74 9.84
CA GLN A 142 6.16 36.73 10.13
C GLN A 142 6.55 37.70 11.26
N THR A 143 7.44 37.30 12.16
CA THR A 143 7.87 38.12 13.32
C THR A 143 9.02 39.09 12.98
N VAL A 144 8.99 40.30 13.54
CA VAL A 144 10.05 41.33 13.39
C VAL A 144 10.61 41.70 14.78
N GLY A 145 11.88 42.12 14.85
CA GLY A 145 12.50 42.61 16.09
C GLY A 145 13.03 41.51 17.02
N SER A 146 12.91 41.73 18.35
CA SER A 146 13.49 40.85 19.39
C SER A 146 12.99 39.40 19.33
N GLN A 147 11.69 39.20 19.07
CA GLN A 147 11.08 37.87 18.98
C GLN A 147 11.67 37.03 17.83
N ARG A 148 12.03 37.67 16.71
CA ARG A 148 12.68 37.02 15.57
C ARG A 148 14.06 36.49 15.96
N MET A 149 14.81 37.23 16.78
CA MET A 149 16.14 36.83 17.24
C MET A 149 16.07 35.58 18.14
N THR A 150 15.05 35.50 19.01
CA THR A 150 14.81 34.32 19.85
C THR A 150 14.46 33.10 19.01
N ASN A 151 13.53 33.24 18.05
CA ASN A 151 13.14 32.14 17.15
C ASN A 151 14.32 31.67 16.27
N ILE A 152 15.17 32.59 15.81
CA ILE A 152 16.39 32.25 15.06
C ILE A 152 17.37 31.47 15.92
N LYS A 153 17.58 31.85 17.18
CA LYS A 153 18.46 31.11 18.11
C LYS A 153 17.95 29.71 18.37
N GLU A 154 16.64 29.55 18.59
CA GLU A 154 16.01 28.25 18.79
C GLU A 154 16.11 27.37 17.54
N LEU A 155 15.87 27.94 16.35
CA LEU A 155 16.06 27.26 15.08
C LEU A 155 17.52 26.84 14.84
N ALA A 156 18.47 27.73 15.14
CA ALA A 156 19.90 27.46 15.00
C ALA A 156 20.34 26.29 15.89
N CYS A 157 19.83 26.22 17.13
CA CYS A 157 20.06 25.09 18.03
C CYS A 157 19.60 23.76 17.40
N HIS A 158 18.38 23.73 16.86
CA HIS A 158 17.86 22.54 16.18
C HIS A 158 18.69 22.10 14.96
N ILE A 159 19.12 23.05 14.13
CA ILE A 159 19.97 22.76 12.95
C ILE A 159 21.33 22.20 13.39
N GLN A 160 21.91 22.78 14.44
CA GLN A 160 23.23 22.40 14.94
C GLN A 160 23.22 20.99 15.53
N ILE A 161 22.16 20.64 16.27
CA ILE A 161 21.91 19.28 16.75
C ILE A 161 21.75 18.31 15.56
N THR A 162 20.93 18.66 14.57
CA THR A 162 20.71 17.81 13.38
C THR A 162 22.01 17.57 12.61
N ARG A 163 22.82 18.62 12.42
CA ARG A 163 24.13 18.53 11.77
C ARG A 163 25.10 17.65 12.55
N HIS A 164 25.07 17.70 13.89
CA HIS A 164 25.87 16.83 14.73
C HIS A 164 25.48 15.35 14.55
N TYR A 165 24.18 15.03 14.59
CA TYR A 165 23.68 13.68 14.33
C TYR A 165 24.02 13.17 12.93
N HIS A 166 23.84 14.01 11.91
CA HIS A 166 24.20 13.64 10.53
C HIS A 166 25.68 13.32 10.41
N ARG A 167 26.55 14.11 11.04
CA ARG A 167 28.00 13.86 11.04
C ARG A 167 28.34 12.53 11.70
N LEU A 168 27.75 12.24 12.86
CA LEU A 168 27.93 10.97 13.59
C LEU A 168 27.50 9.75 12.77
N HIS A 169 26.34 9.84 12.11
CA HIS A 169 25.84 8.74 11.28
C HIS A 169 26.73 8.51 10.04
N TRP A 170 27.19 9.58 9.39
CA TRP A 170 28.08 9.48 8.22
C TRP A 170 29.45 8.88 8.61
N THR A 171 30.01 9.26 9.76
CA THR A 171 31.25 8.66 10.25
C THR A 171 31.11 7.18 10.64
N PHE A 172 29.95 6.77 11.15
CA PHE A 172 29.69 5.38 11.51
C PHE A 172 29.60 4.47 10.27
N ASP A 173 28.97 4.95 9.19
CA ASP A 173 28.81 4.19 7.95
C ASP A 173 30.16 3.94 7.25
N GLU A 174 31.04 4.95 7.22
CA GLU A 174 32.42 4.79 6.71
C GLU A 174 33.24 3.78 7.53
N ASP A 175 33.09 3.80 8.86
CA ASP A 175 33.82 2.89 9.74
C ASP A 175 33.29 1.44 9.65
N LEU A 176 31.97 1.29 9.47
CA LEU A 176 31.34 -0.01 9.20
C LEU A 176 31.76 -0.58 7.84
N GLN A 177 31.79 0.24 6.79
CA GLN A 177 32.28 -0.17 5.48
C GLN A 177 33.75 -0.58 5.52
N ARG A 178 34.61 0.15 6.25
CA ARG A 178 36.01 -0.25 6.47
C ARG A 178 36.12 -1.59 7.20
N ARG A 179 35.35 -1.81 8.27
CA ARG A 179 35.40 -3.07 9.02
C ARG A 179 34.91 -4.24 8.18
N LEU A 180 33.87 -4.04 7.37
CA LEU A 180 33.37 -5.06 6.44
C LEU A 180 34.35 -5.37 5.31
N SER A 181 35.10 -4.39 4.79
CA SER A 181 36.14 -4.64 3.79
C SER A 181 37.34 -5.39 4.37
N HIS A 182 37.74 -5.09 5.60
CA HIS A 182 38.77 -5.85 6.32
C HIS A 182 38.33 -7.29 6.62
N LEU A 183 37.09 -7.52 7.04
CA LEU A 183 36.55 -8.86 7.28
C LEU A 183 36.46 -9.69 5.99
N LYS A 184 36.04 -9.08 4.87
CA LYS A 184 36.09 -9.74 3.56
C LYS A 184 37.52 -10.15 3.18
N LEU A 185 38.50 -9.29 3.43
CA LEU A 185 39.91 -9.57 3.13
C LEU A 185 40.45 -10.75 3.96
N VAL A 186 40.12 -10.80 5.26
CA VAL A 186 40.53 -11.91 6.15
C VAL A 186 39.89 -13.23 5.71
N LEU A 187 38.59 -13.23 5.40
CA LEU A 187 37.87 -14.43 4.96
C LEU A 187 38.33 -14.97 3.60
N THR A 188 38.95 -14.13 2.75
CA THR A 188 39.48 -14.57 1.44
C THR A 188 40.90 -15.13 1.56
N ILE A 189 41.60 -14.88 2.66
CA ILE A 189 42.97 -15.38 2.92
C ILE A 189 42.92 -16.76 3.61
N GLU A 190 41.81 -17.09 4.28
CA GLU A 190 41.58 -18.38 4.96
C GLU A 190 40.94 -19.48 4.08
N THR A 191 40.61 -19.19 2.82
CA THR A 191 40.09 -20.17 1.82
C THR A 191 41.11 -20.43 0.72
#